data_AF-A0A7U2N098-F1
#
_entry.id   AF-A0A7U2N098-F1
#
_cell.length_a   1.000
_cell.length_b   1.000
_cell.length_c   1.000
_cell.angle_alpha   90.00
_cell.angle_beta   90.00
_cell.angle_gamma   90.00
#
_symmetry.space_group_name_H-M   'P 1'
#
loop_
_entity.id
_entity.type
_entity.pdbx_description
1 polymer ?
#
loop_
_entity_poly.entity_id
_entity_poly.type
_entity_poly.pdbx_seq_one_letter_code
_entity_poly.pdbx_strand_id
1 'polypeptide(L)'
;MPFIRTYFMNQRILCYISQVLSKKSDRVCELVKESCQGKSCPPCLPQYNPNALEELTIYDRPEAQFIQLTKATDLVPESTVENVYNQLKPVPPSFLIGKWNGGDIDTGHIGHKLLKEMKWAGKDFRSVDDGDPIMVHDAEGNRVWKEDWGHCSLREVVYRGVTSTAMIYDQKPIFDHFRYVSDDMVAGAMDTPKLFGAKGTYYFYLTRRSSSSL
;
A
#
# COMPACT_ATOMS: atom_id res chain seq x y z
N MET A 1 2.32 -25.83 31.15
CA MET A 1 1.46 -24.78 30.59
C MET A 1 2.11 -23.43 30.83
N PRO A 2 2.65 -22.75 29.80
CA PRO A 2 3.03 -21.34 29.88
C PRO A 2 1.96 -20.51 29.18
N PHE A 3 1.13 -19.83 29.96
CA PHE A 3 0.30 -18.71 29.50
C PHE A 3 0.58 -17.57 30.47
N ILE A 4 0.55 -16.32 29.98
CA ILE A 4 0.80 -15.07 30.71
C ILE A 4 2.28 -14.60 30.70
N ARG A 5 2.82 -14.26 29.52
CA ARG A 5 3.97 -13.33 29.42
C ARG A 5 3.81 -12.21 28.39
N THR A 6 2.69 -12.11 27.70
CA THR A 6 2.48 -11.13 26.61
C THR A 6 1.54 -9.97 26.97
N TYR A 7 0.92 -9.98 28.15
CA TYR A 7 -0.04 -8.92 28.55
C TYR A 7 0.59 -7.74 29.32
N PHE A 8 1.86 -7.83 29.76
CA PHE A 8 2.49 -6.80 30.59
C PHE A 8 3.33 -5.75 29.83
N MET A 9 3.56 -5.91 28.52
CA MET A 9 4.26 -4.89 27.72
C MET A 9 3.33 -3.78 27.20
N ASN A 10 2.01 -4.00 27.16
CA ASN A 10 1.06 -3.00 26.61
C ASN A 10 0.59 -1.94 27.61
N GLN A 11 0.73 -2.14 28.92
CA GLN A 11 0.34 -1.12 29.90
C GLN A 11 1.42 -0.06 30.15
N ARG A 12 2.70 -0.34 29.88
CA ARG A 12 3.76 0.65 30.05
C ARG A 12 3.75 1.73 28.97
N ILE A 13 3.39 1.37 27.73
CA ILE A 13 3.25 2.32 26.62
C ILE A 13 2.05 3.24 26.86
N LEU A 14 0.91 2.69 27.31
CA LEU A 14 -0.27 3.49 27.67
C LEU A 14 -0.03 4.41 28.88
N CYS A 15 0.76 3.98 29.87
CA CYS A 15 1.12 4.83 31.01
C CYS A 15 2.08 5.96 30.61
N TYR A 16 3.01 5.69 29.68
CA TYR A 16 3.89 6.72 29.13
C TYR A 16 3.09 7.75 28.32
N ILE A 17 2.17 7.30 27.47
CA ILE A 17 1.28 8.17 26.70
C ILE A 17 0.35 8.96 27.64
N SER A 18 -0.19 8.36 28.69
CA SER A 18 -1.04 9.05 29.68
C SER A 18 -0.28 10.08 30.52
N GLN A 19 1.01 9.88 30.79
CA GLN A 19 1.85 10.86 31.48
C GLN A 19 2.23 12.04 30.58
N VAL A 20 2.38 11.81 29.27
CA VAL A 20 2.58 12.86 28.26
C VAL A 20 1.30 13.69 28.04
N LEU A 21 0.12 13.08 28.18
CA LEU A 21 -1.17 13.74 27.92
C LEU A 21 -1.70 14.65 29.05
N SER A 22 -1.09 14.72 30.24
CA SER A 22 -1.69 15.48 31.39
C SER A 22 -0.96 16.73 31.87
N LYS A 23 0.17 17.15 31.28
CA LYS A 23 0.86 18.37 31.73
C LYS A 23 1.01 19.41 30.62
N LYS A 24 0.17 20.45 30.74
CA LYS A 24 0.33 21.76 30.08
C LYS A 24 1.78 22.23 30.15
N SER A 25 2.27 22.64 28.99
CA SER A 25 3.68 22.72 28.58
C SER A 25 4.55 23.80 29.21
N ASP A 26 4.08 24.70 30.07
CA ASP A 26 4.91 25.90 30.40
C ASP A 26 5.44 26.00 31.83
N ARG A 27 5.19 25.02 32.72
CA ARG A 27 5.61 25.10 34.13
C ARG A 27 6.63 24.07 34.61
N VAL A 28 7.13 23.19 33.74
CA VAL A 28 8.09 22.14 34.16
C VAL A 28 9.51 22.68 34.30
N CYS A 29 9.91 23.72 33.56
CA CYS A 29 11.25 24.30 33.66
C CYS A 29 11.51 25.07 34.96
N GLU A 30 10.48 25.65 35.58
CA GLU A 30 10.67 26.48 36.80
C GLU A 30 10.87 25.63 38.06
N LEU A 31 10.29 24.43 38.13
CA LEU A 31 10.43 23.54 39.29
C LEU A 31 11.75 22.75 39.34
N VAL A 32 12.48 22.64 38.22
CA VAL A 32 13.73 21.86 38.17
C VAL A 32 14.96 22.71 38.53
N LYS A 33 14.87 24.05 38.47
CA LYS A 33 15.98 24.94 38.84
C LYS A 33 16.20 25.05 40.36
N GLU A 34 15.17 24.87 41.18
CA GLU A 34 15.31 24.96 42.65
C GLU A 34 15.94 23.70 43.29
N SER A 35 16.02 22.58 42.57
CA SER A 35 16.57 21.32 43.10
C SER A 35 18.03 21.05 42.73
N CYS A 36 18.62 21.79 41.77
CA CYS A 36 20.01 21.61 41.37
C CYS A 36 20.93 22.49 42.25
N GLN A 37 21.14 22.06 43.50
CA GLN A 37 22.10 22.63 44.46
C GLN A 37 23.57 22.41 44.00
N GLY A 38 23.99 23.04 42.90
CA GLY A 38 25.38 23.08 42.46
C GLY A 38 25.93 21.81 41.78
N LYS A 39 25.09 20.93 41.23
CA LYS A 39 25.54 19.81 40.36
C LYS A 39 25.01 19.99 38.93
N SER A 40 25.73 19.45 37.94
CA SER A 40 25.36 19.53 36.52
C SER A 40 23.95 19.00 36.29
N CYS A 41 23.03 19.90 35.96
CA CYS A 41 21.66 19.59 35.63
C CYS A 41 21.64 18.93 34.21
N PRO A 42 20.90 17.84 33.98
CA PRO A 42 20.82 17.21 32.65
C PRO A 42 20.23 18.20 31.62
N PRO A 43 20.61 18.12 30.34
CA PRO A 43 20.07 19.01 29.32
C PRO A 43 18.56 18.83 29.25
N CYS A 44 17.83 19.96 29.22
CA CYS A 44 16.40 19.95 28.98
C CYS A 44 16.13 19.22 27.65
N LEU A 45 15.20 18.26 27.66
CA LEU A 45 14.80 17.56 26.44
C LEU A 45 14.33 18.59 25.39
N PRO A 46 14.59 18.35 24.10
CA PRO A 46 14.26 19.30 23.04
C PRO A 46 12.75 19.58 23.05
N GLN A 47 12.43 20.84 22.76
CA GLN A 47 11.09 21.41 22.80
C GLN A 47 10.07 20.51 22.09
N TYR A 48 8.94 20.29 22.75
CA TYR A 48 7.79 19.58 22.20
C TYR A 48 7.39 20.20 20.84
N ASN A 49 7.57 19.44 19.76
CA ASN A 49 7.11 19.81 18.42
C ASN A 49 5.71 19.22 18.19
N PRO A 50 4.63 20.02 18.20
CA PRO A 50 3.27 19.52 18.00
C PRO A 50 3.06 18.88 16.61
N ASN A 51 3.89 19.23 15.61
CA ASN A 51 3.80 18.67 14.26
C ASN A 51 4.45 17.29 14.14
N ALA A 52 5.27 16.86 15.12
CA ALA A 52 5.91 15.55 15.08
C ALA A 52 4.88 14.41 15.20
N LEU A 53 3.80 14.62 15.98
CA LEU A 53 2.70 13.67 16.07
C LEU A 53 1.89 13.62 14.78
N GLU A 54 1.66 14.77 14.13
CA GLU A 54 0.97 14.83 12.83
C GLU A 54 1.79 14.14 11.72
N GLU A 55 3.11 14.33 11.71
CA GLU A 55 4.03 13.68 10.78
C GLU A 55 4.11 12.16 11.00
N LEU A 56 4.17 11.69 12.26
CA LEU A 56 4.07 10.26 12.59
C LEU A 56 2.72 9.66 12.14
N THR A 57 1.61 10.38 12.32
CA THR A 57 0.27 9.90 11.90
C THR A 57 0.08 9.84 10.38
N ILE A 58 0.89 10.58 9.60
CA ILE A 58 0.88 10.52 8.14
C ILE A 58 1.57 9.25 7.63
N TYR A 59 2.68 8.83 8.26
CA TYR A 59 3.40 7.61 7.89
C TYR A 59 2.72 6.32 8.37
N ASP A 60 1.80 6.43 9.35
CA ASP A 60 0.96 5.31 9.79
C ASP A 60 -0.23 5.02 8.86
N ARG A 61 -0.47 5.86 7.85
CA ARG A 61 -1.57 5.62 6.89
C ARG A 61 -1.27 4.40 6.01
N PRO A 62 -2.26 3.53 5.76
CA PRO A 62 -2.05 2.34 4.93
C PRO A 62 -1.61 2.72 3.51
N GLU A 63 -2.04 3.86 2.98
CA GLU A 63 -1.59 4.36 1.67
C GLU A 63 -0.09 4.68 1.66
N ALA A 64 0.42 5.34 2.70
CA ALA A 64 1.85 5.66 2.83
C ALA A 64 2.69 4.39 3.01
N GLN A 65 2.21 3.44 3.81
CA GLN A 65 2.84 2.13 3.99
C GLN A 65 2.91 1.37 2.66
N PHE A 66 1.82 1.35 1.89
CA PHE A 66 1.79 0.68 0.59
C PHE A 66 2.80 1.29 -0.39
N ILE A 67 2.90 2.62 -0.43
CA ILE A 67 3.91 3.33 -1.23
C ILE A 67 5.35 2.97 -0.81
N GLN A 68 5.61 2.65 0.47
CA GLN A 68 6.94 2.17 0.87
C GLN A 68 7.19 0.75 0.38
N LEU A 69 6.17 -0.12 0.41
CA LEU A 69 6.28 -1.48 -0.13
C LEU A 69 6.61 -1.49 -1.63
N THR A 70 6.10 -0.54 -2.42
CA THR A 70 6.42 -0.45 -3.85
C THR A 70 7.88 -0.07 -4.14
N LYS A 71 8.62 0.39 -3.13
CA LYS A 71 10.05 0.77 -3.23
C LYS A 71 10.99 -0.35 -2.79
N ALA A 72 10.46 -1.44 -2.22
CA ALA A 72 11.28 -2.55 -1.80
C ALA A 72 11.99 -3.19 -3.01
N THR A 73 13.29 -3.42 -2.88
CA THR A 73 14.09 -4.14 -3.89
C THR A 73 14.26 -5.61 -3.56
N ASP A 74 14.08 -5.96 -2.29
CA ASP A 74 14.20 -7.33 -1.78
C ASP A 74 12.83 -8.00 -1.70
N LEU A 75 12.85 -9.32 -1.52
CA LEU A 75 11.66 -10.13 -1.31
C LEU A 75 10.85 -9.63 -0.09
N VAL A 76 9.57 -9.36 -0.29
CA VAL A 76 8.64 -8.95 0.76
C VAL A 76 7.71 -10.12 1.12
N PRO A 77 7.56 -10.50 2.41
CA PRO A 77 6.58 -11.50 2.78
C PRO A 77 5.16 -11.13 2.32
N GLU A 78 4.45 -12.05 1.69
CA GLU A 78 3.10 -11.81 1.16
C GLU A 78 2.15 -11.25 2.24
N SER A 79 2.22 -11.79 3.46
CA SER A 79 1.40 -11.34 4.58
C SER A 79 1.61 -9.87 4.96
N THR A 80 2.82 -9.34 4.74
CA THR A 80 3.11 -7.92 4.96
C THR A 80 2.35 -7.05 3.98
N VAL A 81 2.36 -7.43 2.69
CA VAL A 81 1.64 -6.69 1.65
C VAL A 81 0.12 -6.81 1.84
N GLU A 82 -0.35 -8.02 2.15
CA GLU A 82 -1.75 -8.32 2.44
C GLU A 82 -2.31 -7.47 3.59
N ASN A 83 -1.57 -7.38 4.70
CA ASN A 83 -2.00 -6.61 5.88
C ASN A 83 -2.22 -5.13 5.55
N VAL A 84 -1.37 -4.54 4.71
CA VAL A 84 -1.53 -3.15 4.27
C VAL A 84 -2.66 -3.03 3.25
N TYR A 85 -2.69 -3.92 2.24
CA TYR A 85 -3.71 -3.93 1.21
C TYR A 85 -5.14 -4.01 1.78
N ASN A 86 -5.36 -4.84 2.80
CA ASN A 86 -6.67 -5.02 3.43
C ASN A 86 -7.20 -3.77 4.16
N GLN A 87 -6.33 -2.80 4.44
CA GLN A 87 -6.70 -1.54 5.10
C GLN A 87 -6.96 -0.40 4.09
N LEU A 88 -6.63 -0.59 2.82
CA LEU A 88 -6.82 0.43 1.78
C LEU A 88 -8.30 0.60 1.42
N LYS A 89 -8.67 1.83 1.05
CA LYS A 89 -10.05 2.18 0.69
C LYS A 89 -10.45 1.59 -0.67
N PRO A 90 -11.75 1.35 -0.92
CA PRO A 90 -12.22 0.94 -2.24
C PRO A 90 -12.12 2.08 -3.27
N VAL A 91 -12.17 1.72 -4.55
CA VAL A 91 -12.27 2.65 -5.69
C VAL A 91 -13.48 2.32 -6.57
N PRO A 92 -14.20 3.32 -7.10
CA PRO A 92 -15.27 3.10 -8.08
C PRO A 92 -14.71 2.83 -9.49
N PRO A 93 -15.46 2.16 -10.39
CA PRO A 93 -14.94 1.78 -11.72
C PRO A 93 -14.47 2.98 -12.55
N SER A 94 -15.17 4.10 -12.43
CA SER A 94 -14.83 5.35 -13.14
C SER A 94 -13.44 5.90 -12.77
N PHE A 95 -12.90 5.55 -11.59
CA PHE A 95 -11.58 6.02 -11.15
C PHE A 95 -10.44 5.43 -12.00
N LEU A 96 -10.62 4.22 -12.52
CA LEU A 96 -9.60 3.50 -13.28
C LEU A 96 -9.55 3.89 -14.76
N ILE A 97 -10.52 4.66 -15.26
CA ILE A 97 -10.52 5.07 -16.68
C ILE A 97 -9.25 5.87 -16.98
N GLY A 98 -8.56 5.49 -18.06
CA GLY A 98 -7.27 6.03 -18.47
C GLY A 98 -6.18 4.97 -18.65
N LYS A 99 -4.95 5.45 -18.85
CA LYS A 99 -3.77 4.60 -19.07
C LYS A 99 -2.91 4.55 -17.83
N TRP A 100 -2.40 3.35 -17.52
CA TRP A 100 -1.66 3.09 -16.29
C TRP A 100 -0.35 2.36 -16.56
N ASN A 101 0.71 2.78 -15.88
CA ASN A 101 1.95 2.04 -15.80
C ASN A 101 1.83 0.94 -14.74
N GLY A 102 2.31 -0.25 -15.07
CA GLY A 102 2.35 -1.39 -14.15
C GLY A 102 3.66 -1.46 -13.38
N GLY A 103 3.56 -1.83 -12.11
CA GLY A 103 4.69 -2.27 -11.29
C GLY A 103 4.20 -3.29 -10.28
N ASP A 104 5.11 -4.01 -9.63
CA ASP A 104 4.75 -5.04 -8.68
C ASP A 104 5.65 -5.13 -7.46
N ILE A 105 5.19 -5.88 -6.47
CA ILE A 105 5.92 -6.13 -5.22
C ILE A 105 6.33 -7.60 -5.25
N ASP A 106 7.63 -7.87 -5.19
CA ASP A 106 8.15 -9.24 -5.24
C ASP A 106 7.85 -9.98 -3.93
N THR A 107 6.81 -10.80 -3.94
CA THR A 107 6.46 -11.71 -2.84
C THR A 107 6.94 -13.14 -3.08
N GLY A 108 7.72 -13.38 -4.14
CA GLY A 108 8.11 -14.72 -4.59
C GLY A 108 7.02 -15.44 -5.41
N HIS A 109 5.92 -14.75 -5.70
CA HIS A 109 4.84 -15.27 -6.52
C HIS A 109 5.28 -15.46 -7.99
N ILE A 110 4.85 -16.56 -8.62
CA ILE A 110 5.24 -16.90 -10.01
C ILE A 110 4.87 -15.86 -11.06
N GLY A 111 3.80 -15.09 -10.80
CA GLY A 111 3.37 -13.96 -11.61
C GLY A 111 4.44 -12.87 -11.74
N HIS A 112 5.27 -12.66 -10.72
CA HIS A 112 6.37 -11.70 -10.75
C HIS A 112 7.34 -12.00 -11.90
N LYS A 113 7.77 -13.26 -12.00
CA LYS A 113 8.67 -13.71 -13.06
C LYS A 113 8.00 -13.62 -14.44
N LEU A 114 6.76 -14.09 -14.55
CA LEU A 114 6.01 -14.07 -15.81
C LEU A 114 5.86 -12.65 -16.37
N LEU A 115 5.43 -11.70 -15.54
CA LEU A 115 5.16 -10.32 -15.96
C LEU A 115 6.45 -9.55 -16.28
N LYS A 116 7.55 -9.84 -15.57
CA LYS A 116 8.89 -9.35 -15.93
C LYS A 116 9.36 -9.89 -17.28
N GLU A 117 9.25 -11.19 -17.51
CA GLU A 117 9.68 -11.82 -18.77
C GLU A 117 8.93 -11.28 -19.99
N MET A 118 7.63 -10.99 -19.85
CA MET A 118 6.82 -10.39 -20.92
C MET A 118 6.91 -8.86 -20.99
N LYS A 119 7.79 -8.23 -20.22
CA LYS A 119 7.98 -6.76 -20.16
C LYS A 119 6.67 -6.00 -19.95
N TRP A 120 5.87 -6.44 -18.97
CA TRP A 120 4.58 -5.84 -18.67
C TRP A 120 4.71 -4.33 -18.41
N ALA A 121 3.95 -3.54 -19.15
CA ALA A 121 3.94 -2.09 -19.15
C ALA A 121 2.76 -1.49 -18.37
N GLY A 122 1.73 -2.29 -18.06
CA GLY A 122 0.56 -1.85 -17.31
C GLY A 122 -0.77 -2.22 -17.98
N LYS A 123 -1.77 -1.36 -17.81
CA LYS A 123 -3.16 -1.59 -18.24
C LYS A 123 -3.76 -0.31 -18.81
N ASP A 124 -4.65 -0.43 -19.78
CA ASP A 124 -5.39 0.70 -20.34
C ASP A 124 -6.90 0.45 -20.22
N PHE A 125 -7.64 1.39 -19.66
CA PHE A 125 -9.08 1.31 -19.49
C PHE A 125 -9.75 2.42 -20.29
N ARG A 126 -10.40 2.05 -21.40
CA ARG A 126 -11.12 3.00 -22.26
C ARG A 126 -12.48 3.35 -21.68
N SER A 127 -13.16 2.36 -21.09
CA SER A 127 -14.45 2.51 -20.41
C SER A 127 -14.61 1.46 -19.30
N VAL A 128 -15.76 1.47 -18.62
CA VAL A 128 -16.12 0.43 -17.65
C VAL A 128 -16.30 -0.94 -18.32
N ASP A 129 -16.63 -0.97 -19.60
CA ASP A 129 -16.92 -2.21 -20.35
C ASP A 129 -15.84 -2.59 -21.35
N ASP A 130 -14.73 -1.84 -21.40
CA ASP A 130 -13.68 -2.06 -22.40
C ASP A 130 -12.30 -1.55 -21.93
N GLY A 131 -11.32 -2.43 -21.97
CA GLY A 131 -9.93 -2.16 -21.61
C GLY A 131 -8.97 -3.25 -22.09
N ASP A 132 -7.69 -2.91 -22.08
CA ASP A 132 -6.58 -3.80 -22.40
C ASP A 132 -5.86 -4.16 -21.09
N PRO A 133 -6.04 -5.39 -20.60
CA PRO A 133 -5.58 -5.77 -19.27
C PRO A 133 -4.07 -6.05 -19.19
N ILE A 134 -3.42 -6.22 -20.34
CA ILE A 134 -1.99 -6.53 -20.48
C ILE A 134 -1.41 -5.68 -21.62
N MET A 135 -0.76 -4.60 -21.23
CA MET A 135 0.10 -3.80 -22.09
C MET A 135 1.54 -4.25 -21.88
N VAL A 136 2.35 -4.33 -22.93
CA VAL A 136 3.76 -4.73 -22.88
C VAL A 136 4.61 -3.77 -23.68
N HIS A 137 5.91 -3.73 -23.40
CA HIS A 137 6.88 -3.08 -24.30
C HIS A 137 7.38 -4.10 -25.34
N ASP A 138 7.25 -3.78 -26.62
CA ASP A 138 7.78 -4.60 -27.72
C ASP A 138 9.32 -4.51 -27.83
N ALA A 139 9.90 -5.01 -28.93
CA ALA A 139 11.35 -4.99 -29.14
C ALA A 139 11.89 -3.57 -29.38
N GLU A 140 11.07 -2.73 -30.01
CA GLU A 140 11.32 -1.33 -30.33
C GLU A 140 11.04 -0.40 -29.13
N GLY A 141 10.44 -0.92 -28.06
CA GLY A 141 10.08 -0.19 -26.86
C GLY A 141 8.70 0.48 -26.92
N ASN A 142 7.91 0.23 -27.96
CA ASN A 142 6.54 0.73 -28.03
C ASN A 142 5.65 -0.02 -27.05
N ARG A 143 4.66 0.69 -26.50
CA ARG A 143 3.67 0.11 -25.60
C ARG A 143 2.51 -0.45 -26.42
N VAL A 144 2.47 -1.77 -26.55
CA VAL A 144 1.48 -2.50 -27.35
C VAL A 144 0.59 -3.37 -26.47
N TRP A 145 -0.66 -3.56 -26.89
CA TRP A 145 -1.56 -4.51 -26.26
C TRP A 145 -1.19 -5.94 -26.67
N LYS A 146 -1.23 -6.87 -25.71
CA LYS A 146 -0.99 -8.28 -25.98
C LYS A 146 -2.31 -8.99 -26.28
N GLU A 147 -2.69 -9.04 -27.56
CA GLU A 147 -4.01 -9.50 -28.04
C GLU A 147 -4.44 -10.88 -27.51
N ASP A 148 -3.51 -11.82 -27.36
CA ASP A 148 -3.76 -13.18 -26.83
C ASP A 148 -4.30 -13.20 -25.37
N TRP A 149 -4.26 -12.06 -24.68
CA TRP A 149 -4.81 -11.89 -23.34
C TRP A 149 -6.24 -11.34 -23.34
N GLY A 150 -6.78 -11.00 -24.51
CA GLY A 150 -8.12 -10.46 -24.68
C GLY A 150 -8.28 -9.07 -24.08
N HIS A 151 -9.54 -8.66 -23.97
CA HIS A 151 -9.96 -7.43 -23.30
C HIS A 151 -10.43 -7.72 -21.87
N CYS A 152 -10.84 -6.66 -21.19
CA CYS A 152 -11.42 -6.72 -19.87
C CYS A 152 -12.55 -5.72 -19.66
N SER A 153 -13.30 -5.97 -18.60
CA SER A 153 -14.31 -5.05 -18.07
C SER A 153 -14.09 -4.80 -16.58
N LEU A 154 -14.64 -3.70 -16.07
CA LEU A 154 -14.57 -3.29 -14.67
C LEU A 154 -15.91 -3.51 -14.00
N ARG A 155 -15.94 -4.18 -12.85
CA ARG A 155 -17.14 -4.42 -12.06
C ARG A 155 -16.87 -4.20 -10.58
N GLU A 156 -17.89 -3.81 -9.84
CA GLU A 156 -17.81 -3.84 -8.37
C GLU A 156 -17.94 -5.28 -7.89
N VAL A 157 -16.92 -5.75 -7.16
CA VAL A 157 -16.83 -7.12 -6.65
C VAL A 157 -16.39 -7.08 -5.18
N VAL A 158 -16.95 -7.98 -4.37
CA VAL A 158 -16.53 -8.16 -2.98
C VAL A 158 -15.28 -9.02 -2.95
N TYR A 159 -14.19 -8.50 -2.37
CA TYR A 159 -12.98 -9.26 -2.09
C TYR A 159 -12.50 -8.94 -0.68
N ARG A 160 -12.27 -9.98 0.12
CA ARG A 160 -11.88 -9.89 1.54
C ARG A 160 -12.81 -8.97 2.35
N GLY A 161 -14.12 -9.07 2.10
CA GLY A 161 -15.14 -8.36 2.86
C GLY A 161 -15.40 -6.91 2.44
N VAL A 162 -14.71 -6.39 1.41
CA VAL A 162 -14.92 -5.01 0.96
C VAL A 162 -15.22 -4.97 -0.54
N THR A 163 -16.35 -4.38 -0.92
CA THR A 163 -16.73 -4.09 -2.31
C THR A 163 -15.81 -3.02 -2.90
N SER A 164 -15.18 -3.31 -4.03
CA SER A 164 -14.36 -2.35 -4.79
C SER A 164 -14.37 -2.73 -6.26
N THR A 165 -13.82 -1.88 -7.11
CA THR A 165 -13.61 -2.23 -8.51
C THR A 165 -12.67 -3.42 -8.63
N ALA A 166 -13.08 -4.39 -9.42
CA ALA A 166 -12.25 -5.45 -9.96
C ALA A 166 -12.25 -5.35 -11.49
N MET A 167 -11.08 -5.58 -12.10
CA MET A 167 -10.99 -5.86 -13.52
C MET A 167 -11.15 -7.36 -13.74
N ILE A 168 -12.04 -7.71 -14.67
CA ILE A 168 -12.37 -9.08 -15.05
C ILE A 168 -11.86 -9.27 -16.47
N TYR A 169 -10.98 -10.26 -16.68
CA TYR A 169 -10.57 -10.65 -18.02
C TYR A 169 -11.71 -11.36 -18.72
N ASP A 170 -12.02 -10.97 -19.96
CA ASP A 170 -13.15 -11.55 -20.68
C ASP A 170 -12.92 -13.02 -21.04
N GLN A 171 -11.65 -13.40 -21.26
CA GLN A 171 -11.25 -14.71 -21.77
C GLN A 171 -10.42 -15.54 -20.78
N LYS A 172 -10.10 -15.01 -19.60
CA LYS A 172 -9.26 -15.67 -18.59
C LYS A 172 -9.97 -15.61 -17.24
N PRO A 173 -9.95 -16.68 -16.42
CA PRO A 173 -10.54 -16.66 -15.08
C PRO A 173 -9.61 -15.94 -14.08
N ILE A 174 -9.37 -14.65 -14.31
CA ILE A 174 -8.47 -13.77 -13.56
C ILE A 174 -9.27 -12.54 -13.14
N PHE A 175 -9.14 -12.19 -11.86
CA PHE A 175 -9.80 -11.03 -11.26
C PHE A 175 -8.76 -10.17 -10.56
N ASP A 176 -8.63 -8.93 -10.99
CA ASP A 176 -7.71 -7.97 -10.39
C ASP A 176 -8.50 -7.01 -9.50
N HIS A 177 -8.41 -7.17 -8.18
CA HIS A 177 -9.12 -6.32 -7.22
C HIS A 177 -8.32 -5.08 -6.88
N PHE A 178 -8.92 -3.90 -7.04
CA PHE A 178 -8.24 -2.62 -6.84
C PHE A 178 -8.58 -1.95 -5.52
N ARG A 179 -7.60 -1.25 -4.95
CA ARG A 179 -7.75 -0.38 -3.78
C ARG A 179 -7.08 0.97 -4.02
N TYR A 180 -7.61 2.00 -3.39
CA TYR A 180 -7.11 3.36 -3.46
C TYR A 180 -5.77 3.48 -2.71
N VAL A 181 -4.80 4.16 -3.32
CA VAL A 181 -3.56 4.58 -2.66
C VAL A 181 -3.39 6.09 -2.79
N SER A 182 -3.57 6.64 -3.99
CA SER A 182 -3.64 8.08 -4.24
C SER A 182 -4.45 8.35 -5.52
N ASP A 183 -4.67 9.62 -5.89
CA ASP A 183 -5.35 9.99 -7.13
C ASP A 183 -4.68 9.41 -8.40
N ASP A 184 -3.37 9.15 -8.30
CA ASP A 184 -2.52 8.63 -9.36
C ASP A 184 -1.99 7.21 -9.08
N MET A 185 -2.43 6.54 -8.01
CA MET A 185 -1.97 5.19 -7.68
C MET A 185 -3.09 4.31 -7.12
N VAL A 186 -3.16 3.08 -7.63
CA VAL A 186 -3.98 2.02 -7.04
C VAL A 186 -3.14 0.79 -6.72
N ALA A 187 -3.51 0.09 -5.66
CA ALA A 187 -3.02 -1.24 -5.35
C ALA A 187 -3.90 -2.28 -6.05
N GLY A 188 -3.28 -3.33 -6.58
CA GLY A 188 -3.95 -4.46 -7.22
C GLY A 188 -3.65 -5.77 -6.48
N ALA A 189 -4.67 -6.59 -6.30
CA ALA A 189 -4.55 -7.97 -5.83
C ALA A 189 -5.16 -8.88 -6.90
N MET A 190 -4.32 -9.68 -7.54
CA MET A 190 -4.74 -10.61 -8.58
C MET A 190 -5.19 -11.93 -7.95
N ASP A 191 -6.50 -12.19 -8.02
CA ASP A 191 -7.14 -13.45 -7.65
C ASP A 191 -7.23 -14.37 -8.87
N THR A 192 -6.58 -15.53 -8.77
CA THR A 192 -6.38 -16.49 -9.88
C THR A 192 -6.65 -17.92 -9.42
N PRO A 193 -7.85 -18.20 -8.89
CA PRO A 193 -8.13 -19.44 -8.16
C PRO A 193 -7.91 -20.70 -9.01
N LYS A 194 -7.99 -20.59 -10.34
CA LYS A 194 -7.86 -21.72 -11.29
C LYS A 194 -6.49 -21.84 -11.96
N LEU A 195 -5.66 -20.79 -11.97
CA LEU A 195 -4.41 -20.77 -12.75
C LEU A 195 -3.17 -20.99 -11.88
N PHE A 196 -3.15 -20.44 -10.67
CA PHE A 196 -1.97 -20.50 -9.79
C PHE A 196 -2.19 -21.27 -8.48
N GLY A 197 -3.40 -21.80 -8.26
CA GLY A 197 -3.71 -22.67 -7.13
C GLY A 197 -3.49 -21.99 -5.78
N ALA A 198 -2.95 -22.71 -4.80
CA ALA A 198 -2.69 -22.21 -3.44
C ALA A 198 -1.43 -21.33 -3.30
N LYS A 199 -0.88 -20.79 -4.40
CA LYS A 199 0.40 -20.06 -4.39
C LYS A 199 0.33 -18.61 -3.88
N GLY A 200 -0.77 -18.25 -3.22
CA GLY A 200 -0.96 -16.91 -2.65
C GLY A 200 -1.52 -15.91 -3.66
N THR A 201 -1.69 -14.68 -3.19
CA THR A 201 -2.18 -13.53 -3.95
C THR A 201 -1.00 -12.81 -4.58
N TYR A 202 -1.10 -12.49 -5.87
CA TYR A 202 -0.11 -11.62 -6.51
C TYR A 202 -0.51 -10.16 -6.32
N TYR A 203 0.40 -9.38 -5.72
CA TYR A 203 0.18 -7.97 -5.47
C TYR A 203 0.96 -7.13 -6.46
N PHE A 204 0.27 -6.15 -7.03
CA PHE A 204 0.83 -5.20 -7.98
C PHE A 204 0.31 -3.79 -7.68
N TYR A 205 0.80 -2.81 -8.42
CA TYR A 205 0.32 -1.44 -8.36
C TYR A 205 0.28 -0.83 -9.76
N LEU A 206 -0.60 0.15 -9.91
CA LEU A 206 -0.72 0.93 -11.12
C LEU A 206 -0.47 2.40 -10.80
N THR A 207 0.33 3.07 -11.62
CA THR A 207 0.51 4.52 -11.56
C THR A 207 -0.06 5.18 -12.80
N ARG A 208 -0.82 6.26 -12.61
CA ARG A 208 -1.52 6.94 -13.70
C ARG A 208 -0.47 7.53 -14.65
N ARG A 209 -0.66 7.32 -15.95
CA ARG A 209 0.18 7.96 -16.96
C ARG A 209 -0.26 9.40 -17.11
N SER A 210 0.66 10.34 -16.85
CA SER A 210 0.47 11.73 -17.23
C SER A 210 0.27 11.82 -18.75
N SER A 211 -0.71 12.60 -19.20
CA SER A 211 -0.99 12.86 -20.61
C SER A 211 0.10 13.64 -21.36
N SER A 212 1.25 13.86 -20.73
CA SER A 212 2.39 14.62 -21.25
C SER A 212 3.37 13.71 -22.01
N SER A 213 2.95 13.15 -23.15
CA SER A 213 3.85 12.65 -24.21
C SER A 213 3.00 12.16 -25.39
N LEU A 214 2.54 13.13 -26.19
CA LEU A 214 2.36 12.96 -27.62
C LEU A 214 3.64 13.45 -28.30
#